data_AF-A0A1S7FSU8-F1
#
_entry.id   AF-A0A1S7FSU8-F1
#
_cell.length_a   1.000
_cell.length_b   1.000
_cell.length_c   1.000
_cell.angle_alpha   90.00
_cell.angle_beta   90.00
_cell.angle_gamma   90.00
#
_symmetry.space_group_name_H-M   'P 1'
#
loop_
_entity.id
_entity.type
_entity.pdbx_description
1 polymer ?
#
loop_
_entity_poly.entity_id
_entity_poly.type
_entity_poly.pdbx_seq_one_letter_code
_entity_poly.pdbx_strand_id
1 'polypeptide(L)'
;MFSSYFVLLDSLGYVVAWSQSEQEGFQEIEAKAEDFNKLDFVKIVDGKALVDERQRQLVIKEYEKNSQTDIEKLKLENEAMRVQSAELRDTILDLAIIIERLGGELE
;
A
#
# COMPACT_ATOMS: atom_id res chain seq x y z
N MET A 1 -14.48 25.70 -11.75
CA MET A 1 -13.77 26.21 -12.95
C MET A 1 -13.11 25.01 -13.60
N PHE A 2 -13.23 24.85 -14.92
CA PHE A 2 -12.56 23.80 -15.67
C PHE A 2 -11.21 24.33 -16.15
N SER A 3 -10.18 23.48 -16.13
CA SER A 3 -8.83 23.75 -16.62
C SER A 3 -8.40 22.63 -17.55
N SER A 4 -7.49 22.93 -18.47
CA SER A 4 -6.89 21.90 -19.32
C SER A 4 -5.85 21.11 -18.53
N TYR A 5 -5.92 19.79 -18.66
CA TYR A 5 -4.95 18.85 -18.11
C TYR A 5 -4.66 17.76 -19.13
N PHE A 6 -3.55 17.06 -18.95
CA PHE A 6 -3.17 15.92 -19.75
C PHE A 6 -3.34 14.66 -18.93
N VAL A 7 -3.98 13.62 -19.47
CA VAL A 7 -4.21 12.36 -18.76
C VAL A 7 -3.74 11.16 -19.57
N LEU A 8 -3.23 10.16 -18.87
CA LEU A 8 -3.02 8.82 -19.41
C LEU A 8 -4.19 7.94 -19.01
N LEU A 9 -4.72 7.16 -19.95
CA LEU A 9 -5.82 6.24 -19.72
C LEU A 9 -5.34 4.78 -19.71
N ASP A 10 -6.01 3.94 -18.92
CA ASP A 10 -5.91 2.50 -19.04
C ASP A 10 -6.72 1.96 -20.24
N SER A 11 -6.65 0.64 -20.44
CA SER A 11 -7.42 -0.06 -21.49
C SER A 11 -8.94 0.04 -21.37
N LEU A 12 -9.46 0.44 -20.20
CA LEU A 12 -10.90 0.59 -19.92
C LEU A 12 -11.36 2.06 -20.01
N GLY A 13 -10.42 2.98 -20.22
CA GLY A 13 -10.64 4.41 -20.35
C GLY A 13 -10.64 5.18 -19.03
N TYR A 14 -10.11 4.60 -17.94
CA TYR A 14 -9.94 5.28 -16.66
C TYR A 14 -8.59 5.98 -16.57
N VAL A 15 -8.56 7.13 -15.91
CA VAL A 15 -7.35 7.92 -15.73
C VAL A 15 -6.38 7.23 -14.78
N VAL A 16 -5.17 6.92 -15.25
CA VAL A 16 -4.09 6.31 -14.45
C VAL A 16 -2.96 7.29 -14.14
N ALA A 17 -2.89 8.42 -14.85
CA ALA A 17 -1.96 9.49 -14.54
C ALA A 17 -2.49 10.85 -14.98
N TRP A 18 -2.06 11.92 -14.29
CA TRP A 18 -2.34 13.32 -14.61
C TRP A 18 -1.05 14.10 -14.84
N SER A 19 -1.10 15.09 -15.73
CA SER A 19 -0.02 16.05 -15.97
C SER A 19 -0.61 17.44 -16.24
N GLN A 20 0.12 18.48 -15.84
CA GLN A 20 -0.21 19.88 -16.16
C GLN A 20 0.42 20.34 -17.48
N SER A 21 1.36 19.56 -18.03
CA SER A 21 2.03 19.80 -19.29
C SER A 21 1.85 18.63 -20.25
N GLU A 22 1.97 18.90 -21.54
CA GLU A 22 1.94 17.85 -22.56
C GLU A 22 3.04 16.81 -22.29
N GLN A 23 2.68 15.54 -22.47
CA GLN A 23 3.57 14.40 -22.35
C GLN A 23 3.20 13.38 -23.43
N GLU A 24 4.19 12.62 -23.91
CA GLU A 24 3.97 11.59 -24.91
C GLU A 24 2.98 10.53 -24.40
N GLY A 25 1.96 10.22 -25.21
CA GLY A 25 0.92 9.25 -24.88
C GLY A 25 -0.20 9.78 -23.97
N PHE A 26 -0.11 11.02 -23.49
CA PHE A 26 -1.19 11.65 -22.73
C PHE A 26 -2.15 12.37 -23.68
N GLN A 27 -3.44 12.37 -23.33
CA GLN A 27 -4.47 13.12 -24.04
C GLN A 27 -4.88 14.37 -23.26
N GLU A 28 -5.09 15.48 -23.97
CA GLU A 28 -5.60 16.71 -23.38
C GLU A 28 -7.11 16.59 -23.10
N ILE A 29 -7.53 17.03 -21.91
CA ILE A 29 -8.92 17.00 -21.46
C ILE A 29 -9.28 18.25 -20.66
N GLU A 30 -10.57 18.55 -20.57
CA GLU A 30 -11.09 19.52 -19.61
C GLU A 30 -11.51 18.80 -18.31
N ALA A 31 -10.92 19.22 -17.19
CA ALA A 31 -11.32 18.73 -15.88
C ALA A 31 -11.46 19.88 -14.88
N LYS A 32 -12.25 19.66 -13.84
CA LYS A 32 -12.26 20.55 -12.69
C LYS A 32 -10.99 20.33 -11.88
N ALA A 33 -10.50 21.38 -11.22
CA ALA A 33 -9.38 21.27 -10.29
C ALA A 33 -9.64 20.25 -9.16
N GLU A 34 -10.89 20.03 -8.77
CA GLU A 34 -11.26 19.02 -7.77
C GLU A 34 -11.06 17.58 -8.26
N ASP A 35 -11.03 17.34 -9.58
CA ASP A 35 -10.85 16.02 -10.18
C ASP A 35 -9.39 15.69 -10.48
N PHE A 36 -8.51 16.69 -10.45
CA PHE A 36 -7.08 16.51 -10.59
C PHE A 36 -6.54 15.60 -9.47
N ASN A 37 -5.66 14.66 -9.82
CA ASN A 37 -5.13 13.57 -8.97
C ASN A 37 -6.12 12.45 -8.59
N LYS A 38 -7.37 12.47 -9.06
CA LYS A 38 -8.24 11.29 -8.90
C LYS A 38 -7.89 10.26 -9.97
N LEU A 39 -7.45 9.08 -9.55
CA LEU A 39 -6.98 7.99 -10.41
C LEU A 39 -7.93 6.79 -10.34
N ASP A 40 -7.92 5.92 -11.35
CA ASP A 40 -8.58 4.60 -11.38
C ASP A 40 -10.12 4.59 -11.30
N PHE A 41 -10.74 5.74 -11.06
CA PHE A 41 -12.21 5.91 -11.00
C PHE A 41 -12.71 7.18 -11.70
N VAL A 42 -11.85 7.85 -12.48
CA VAL A 42 -12.25 8.95 -13.36
C VAL A 42 -12.22 8.45 -14.80
N LYS A 43 -13.33 8.61 -15.51
CA LYS A 43 -13.47 8.25 -16.92
C LYS A 43 -13.65 9.49 -17.78
N ILE A 44 -13.15 9.45 -19.01
CA ILE A 44 -13.34 10.55 -19.96
C ILE A 44 -14.55 10.26 -20.83
N VAL A 45 -15.54 11.14 -20.80
CA VAL A 45 -16.76 11.08 -21.63
C VAL A 45 -16.90 12.42 -22.34
N ASP A 46 -16.92 12.41 -23.67
CA ASP A 46 -17.00 13.61 -24.51
C ASP A 46 -15.94 14.69 -24.16
N GLY A 47 -14.70 14.26 -23.89
CA GLY A 47 -13.58 15.15 -23.56
C GLY A 47 -13.60 15.70 -22.13
N LYS A 48 -14.54 15.25 -21.28
CA LYS A 48 -14.68 15.70 -19.88
C LYS A 48 -14.42 14.57 -18.90
N ALA A 49 -13.73 14.91 -17.81
CA ALA A 49 -13.55 14.02 -16.67
C ALA A 49 -14.88 13.82 -15.92
N LEU A 50 -15.30 12.57 -15.76
CA LEU A 50 -16.45 12.16 -14.97
C LEU A 50 -16.03 11.11 -13.95
N VAL A 51 -16.37 11.35 -12.69
CA VAL A 51 -16.16 10.37 -11.61
C VAL A 51 -17.17 9.23 -11.75
N ASP A 52 -16.67 8.00 -11.87
CA ASP A 52 -17.46 6.79 -11.79
C ASP A 52 -17.54 6.32 -10.34
N GLU A 53 -18.62 6.68 -9.66
CA GLU A 53 -18.79 6.38 -8.24
C GLU A 53 -18.82 4.87 -7.97
N ARG A 54 -19.29 4.04 -8.92
CA ARG A 54 -19.28 2.57 -8.71
C ARG A 54 -17.86 2.05 -8.70
N GLN A 55 -17.05 2.49 -9.67
CA GLN A 55 -15.64 2.13 -9.74
C GLN A 55 -14.87 2.65 -8.51
N ARG A 56 -15.17 3.87 -8.05
CA ARG A 56 -14.59 4.44 -6.83
C ARG A 56 -14.83 3.56 -5.62
N GLN A 57 -16.05 3.07 -5.42
CA GLN A 57 -16.36 2.17 -4.30
C GLN A 57 -15.62 0.84 -4.40
N LEU A 58 -15.41 0.31 -5.62
CA LEU A 58 -14.61 -0.89 -5.83
C LEU A 58 -13.13 -0.68 -5.45
N VAL A 59 -12.53 0.41 -5.93
CA VAL A 59 -11.14 0.77 -5.63
C VAL A 59 -10.94 0.96 -4.12
N ILE A 60 -11.85 1.66 -3.44
CA ILE A 60 -11.80 1.83 -1.97
C ILE A 60 -11.87 0.46 -1.27
N LYS A 61 -12.83 -0.37 -1.66
CA LYS A 61 -13.02 -1.70 -1.04
C LYS A 61 -11.82 -2.60 -1.25
N GLU A 62 -11.20 -2.56 -2.42
CA GLU A 62 -9.99 -3.32 -2.71
C GLU A 62 -8.80 -2.84 -1.88
N TYR A 63 -8.63 -1.52 -1.77
CA TYR A 63 -7.61 -0.92 -0.91
C TYR A 63 -7.79 -1.30 0.56
N GLU A 64 -9.02 -1.25 1.08
CA GLU A 64 -9.35 -1.65 2.45
C GLU A 64 -9.07 -3.14 2.69
N LYS A 65 -9.45 -4.00 1.74
CA LYS A 65 -9.18 -5.45 1.81
C LYS A 65 -7.68 -5.75 1.82
N ASN A 66 -6.90 -5.07 0.98
CA ASN A 66 -5.46 -5.26 0.92
C ASN A 66 -4.80 -4.77 2.22
N SER A 67 -5.22 -3.61 2.73
CA SER A 67 -4.75 -3.08 4.02
C SER A 67 -5.05 -4.02 5.19
N GLN A 68 -6.23 -4.65 5.21
CA GLN A 68 -6.56 -5.65 6.23
C GLN A 68 -5.63 -6.87 6.13
N THR A 69 -5.38 -7.36 4.92
CA THR A 69 -4.49 -8.50 4.67
C THR A 69 -3.05 -8.20 5.13
N ASP A 70 -2.55 -6.99 4.87
CA ASP A 70 -1.22 -6.57 5.28
C ASP A 70 -1.09 -6.46 6.80
N ILE A 71 -2.12 -5.93 7.48
CA ILE A 71 -2.15 -5.87 8.94
C ILE A 71 -2.15 -7.28 9.54
N GLU A 72 -2.92 -8.21 8.98
CA GLU A 72 -2.94 -9.62 9.42
C GLU A 72 -1.56 -10.27 9.25
N LYS A 73 -0.90 -10.04 8.12
CA LYS A 73 0.46 -10.52 7.87
C LYS A 73 1.46 -9.96 8.88
N LEU A 74 1.42 -8.65 9.15
CA LEU A 74 2.27 -8.00 10.15
C LEU A 74 2.02 -8.52 11.56
N LYS A 75 0.78 -8.86 11.91
CA LYS A 75 0.47 -9.48 13.21
C LYS A 75 1.09 -10.87 13.33
N LEU A 76 0.99 -11.69 12.29
CA LEU A 76 1.62 -13.01 12.24
C LEU A 76 3.14 -12.93 12.35
N GLU A 77 3.76 -12.00 11.62
CA GLU A 77 5.22 -11.77 11.69
C GLU A 77 5.66 -11.32 13.09
N ASN A 78 4.91 -10.41 13.73
CA ASN A 78 5.19 -9.97 15.11
C ASN A 78 5.05 -11.12 16.12
N GLU A 79 4.04 -11.97 15.98
CA GLU A 79 3.85 -13.13 16.86
C GLU A 79 4.99 -14.12 16.69
N ALA A 80 5.40 -14.42 15.46
CA ALA A 80 6.54 -15.29 15.17
C ALA A 80 7.84 -14.75 15.77
N MET A 81 8.11 -13.45 15.62
CA MET A 81 9.27 -12.80 16.25
C MET A 81 9.21 -12.89 17.77
N ARG A 82 8.02 -12.76 18.39
CA ARG A 82 7.85 -12.87 19.84
C ARG A 82 8.18 -14.26 20.33
N VAL A 83 7.73 -15.30 19.63
CA VAL A 83 8.04 -16.71 19.96
C VAL A 83 9.55 -16.96 19.84
N GLN A 84 10.16 -16.56 18.73
CA GLN A 84 11.60 -16.72 18.52
C GLN A 84 12.43 -16.01 19.60
N SER A 85 11.99 -14.81 20.02
CA SER A 85 12.63 -14.08 21.11
C SER A 85 12.53 -14.80 22.46
N ALA A 86 11.39 -15.45 22.74
CA ALA A 86 11.23 -16.26 23.94
C ALA A 86 12.15 -17.49 23.92
N GLU A 87 12.21 -18.21 22.79
CA GLU A 87 13.10 -19.38 22.63
C GLU A 87 14.57 -19.02 22.78
N LEU A 88 15.00 -17.89 22.20
CA LEU A 88 16.35 -17.37 22.36
C LEU A 88 16.66 -17.03 23.82
N ARG A 89 15.72 -16.42 24.53
CA ARG A 89 15.88 -16.08 25.95
C ARG A 89 16.05 -17.33 26.80
N ASP A 90 15.24 -18.36 26.57
CA ASP A 90 15.33 -19.63 27.29
C ASP A 90 16.68 -20.32 27.01
N THR A 91 17.12 -20.33 25.76
CA THR A 91 18.45 -20.86 25.37
C THR A 91 19.59 -20.12 26.07
N ILE A 92 19.52 -18.78 26.17
CA ILE A 92 20.52 -17.98 26.88
C ILE A 92 20.53 -18.34 28.37
N LEU A 93 19.37 -18.55 28.98
CA LEU A 93 19.26 -18.93 30.39
C LEU A 93 19.87 -20.31 30.65
N ASP A 94 19.57 -21.29 29.80
CA ASP A 94 20.15 -22.64 29.90
C ASP A 94 21.67 -22.61 29.78
N LEU A 95 22.21 -21.83 28.84
CA LEU A 95 23.65 -21.65 28.68
C LEU A 95 24.28 -20.98 29.92
N ALA A 96 23.61 -19.98 30.52
CA ALA A 96 24.11 -19.34 31.74
C ALA A 96 24.20 -20.33 32.92
N ILE A 97 23.17 -21.18 33.10
CA ILE A 97 23.18 -22.23 34.13
C ILE A 97 24.32 -23.23 33.92
N ILE A 98 24.58 -23.62 32.68
CA ILE A 98 25.68 -24.54 32.34
C ILE A 98 27.04 -23.91 32.68
N ILE A 99 27.24 -22.63 32.32
CA ILE A 99 28.49 -21.92 32.61
C ILE A 99 28.71 -21.78 34.12
N GLU A 100 27.69 -21.42 34.90
CA GLU A 100 27.80 -21.34 36.36
C GLU A 100 28.19 -22.68 37.00
N ARG A 101 27.62 -23.80 36.53
CA ARG A 101 27.98 -25.13 37.02
C ARG A 101 29.43 -25.50 36.70
N LEU A 102 29.89 -25.22 35.49
CA LEU A 102 31.27 -25.50 35.08
C LEU A 102 32.29 -24.62 35.83
N GLY A 103 31.93 -23.37 36.15
CA GLY A 103 32.77 -22.47 36.94
C GLY A 103 32.88 -22.88 38.41
N GLY A 104 31.82 -23.44 39.00
CA GLY A 104 31.81 -23.90 40.39
C GLY A 104 32.51 -25.25 40.64
N GLU A 105 32.77 -26.05 39.60
CA GLU A 105 33.56 -27.29 39.70
C GLU A 105 35.08 -27.07 39.56
N LEU A 106 35.52 -25.83 39.31
CA LEU A 106 36.92 -25.44 39.13
C LEU A 106 37.52 -24.71 40.36
N GLU A 107 36.77 -24.55 41.45
CA GLU A 107 37.23 -24.11 42.79
C GLU A 107 37.43 -25.29 43.74
#